data_AF-A0A382A859-F1
#
_entry.id   AF-A0A382A859-F1
#
_cell.length_a   1.000
_cell.length_b   1.000
_cell.length_c   1.000
_cell.angle_alpha   90.00
_cell.angle_beta   90.00
_cell.angle_gamma   90.00
#
_symmetry.space_group_name_H-M   'P 1'
#
loop_
_entity.id
_entity.type
_entity.pdbx_description
1 polymer ?
#
loop_
_entity_poly.entity_id
_entity_poly.type
_entity_poly.pdbx_seq_one_letter_code
_entity_poly.pdbx_strand_id
1 'polypeptide(L)' 'MNTRNTTNFPSMISELKLAKNAAIEAGKIINNYYQADYEIKEKGNHNPVTTADHAADSYLKNILLETRREYG' A
#
# COMPACT_ATOMS: atom_id res chain seq x y z
N MET A 1 -33.60 -21.27 -16.72
CA MET A 1 -33.32 -19.99 -16.04
C MET A 1 -31.85 -19.97 -15.69
N ASN A 2 -31.06 -19.10 -16.30
CA ASN A 2 -29.60 -19.11 -16.19
C ASN A 2 -29.16 -18.16 -15.06
N THR A 3 -28.64 -18.72 -13.98
CA THR A 3 -28.13 -18.03 -12.80
C THR A 3 -26.77 -17.42 -13.11
N ARG A 4 -26.70 -16.12 -13.41
CA ARG A 4 -25.43 -15.40 -13.38
C ARG A 4 -25.08 -15.09 -11.93
N ASN A 5 -24.23 -15.92 -11.34
CA ASN A 5 -23.44 -15.55 -10.16
C ASN A 5 -22.54 -14.38 -10.57
N THR A 6 -22.97 -13.15 -10.30
CA THR A 6 -22.13 -11.97 -10.46
C THR A 6 -21.28 -11.84 -9.20
N THR A 7 -20.10 -12.46 -9.19
CA THR A 7 -19.02 -12.02 -8.31
C THR A 7 -18.80 -10.54 -8.57
N ASN A 8 -19.08 -9.71 -7.56
CA ASN A 8 -19.05 -8.26 -7.63
C ASN A 8 -17.60 -7.78 -7.66
N PHE A 9 -16.91 -7.99 -8.78
CA PHE A 9 -15.54 -7.55 -8.95
C PHE A 9 -15.49 -6.02 -8.92
N PRO A 10 -14.50 -5.43 -8.23
CA PRO A 10 -14.25 -4.00 -8.29
C PRO A 10 -14.15 -3.53 -9.72
N SER A 11 -14.78 -2.40 -10.04
CA SER A 11 -14.52 -1.77 -11.34
C SER A 11 -13.08 -1.25 -11.38
N MET A 12 -12.44 -1.29 -12.55
CA MET A 12 -11.09 -0.74 -12.74
C MET A 12 -10.96 0.71 -12.24
N ILE A 13 -12.05 1.49 -12.32
CA ILE A 13 -12.10 2.87 -11.81
C ILE A 13 -11.98 2.89 -10.28
N SER A 14 -12.63 1.96 -9.58
CA SER A 14 -12.54 1.88 -8.12
C SER A 14 -11.15 1.44 -7.65
N GLU A 15 -10.53 0.49 -8.35
CA GLU A 15 -9.17 0.02 -8.08
C GLU A 15 -8.15 1.14 -8.29
N LEU A 16 -8.28 1.88 -9.40
CA LEU A 16 -7.42 3.03 -9.70
C LEU A 16 -7.53 4.12 -8.61
N LYS A 17 -8.75 4.43 -8.17
CA LYS A 17 -8.96 5.43 -7.11
C LYS A 17 -8.33 4.98 -5.79
N LEU A 18 -8.51 3.72 -5.39
CA LEU A 18 -7.93 3.16 -4.18
C LEU A 18 -6.40 3.21 -4.23
N ALA A 19 -5.80 2.68 -5.30
CA ALA A 19 -4.36 2.64 -5.47
C ALA A 19 -3.73 4.04 -5.49
N LYS A 20 -4.34 4.99 -6.20
CA LYS A 20 -3.87 6.38 -6.26
C LYS A 20 -3.88 7.03 -4.88
N ASN A 21 -4.99 6.90 -4.14
CA ASN A 21 -5.11 7.52 -2.82
C ASN A 21 -4.14 6.89 -1.83
N ALA A 22 -4.03 5.55 -1.81
CA ALA A 22 -3.09 4.84 -0.96
C ALA A 22 -1.63 5.26 -1.25
N ALA A 23 -1.25 5.36 -2.52
CA ALA A 23 0.09 5.80 -2.92
C ALA A 23 0.40 7.25 -2.50
N ILE A 24 -0.57 8.17 -2.63
CA ILE A 24 -0.39 9.57 -2.19
C ILE A 24 -0.13 9.64 -0.69
N GLU A 25 -0.91 8.93 0.12
CA GLU A 25 -0.74 8.94 1.58
C GLU A 25 0.56 8.24 2.01
N ALA A 26 0.92 7.12 1.40
CA ALA A 26 2.22 6.48 1.63
C ALA A 26 3.39 7.41 1.29
N GLY A 27 3.28 8.18 0.20
CA GLY A 27 4.27 9.20 -0.18
C GLY A 27 4.40 10.30 0.88
N LYS A 28 3.29 10.76 1.47
CA LYS A 28 3.33 11.73 2.59
C LYS A 28 4.03 11.15 3.82
N ILE A 29 3.80 9.87 4.13
CA ILE A 29 4.49 9.18 5.24
C ILE A 29 5.99 9.17 4.99
N ILE A 30 6.44 8.77 3.79
CA ILE A 30 7.86 8.78 3.43
C ILE A 30 8.44 10.19 3.55
N ASN A 31 7.70 11.20 3.06
CA ASN A 31 8.14 12.59 3.10
C ASN A 31 8.33 13.12 4.53
N ASN A 32 7.63 12.58 5.53
CA ASN A 32 7.85 12.97 6.94
C ASN A 32 9.22 12.52 7.48
N TYR A 33 9.87 11.55 6.83
CA TYR A 33 11.21 11.10 7.18
C TYR A 33 12.30 11.77 6.34
N TYR A 34 11.92 12.55 5.31
CA TYR A 34 12.89 13.31 4.52
C TYR A 34 13.55 14.36 5.41
N GLN A 35 14.89 14.33 5.49
CA GLN A 35 15.71 15.18 6.37
C GLN A 35 15.44 15.04 7.88
N ALA A 36 14.71 13.99 8.28
CA ALA A 36 14.59 13.61 9.69
C ALA A 36 15.71 12.63 10.08
N ASP A 37 15.89 12.42 11.38
CA ASP A 37 16.67 11.29 11.87
C ASP A 37 15.85 10.00 11.69
N TYR A 38 16.40 9.00 10.99
CA TYR A 38 15.76 7.70 10.80
C TYR A 38 16.78 6.57 10.75
N GLU A 39 16.32 5.36 11.07
CA GLU A 39 17.16 4.16 10.99
C GLU A 39 17.25 3.64 9.56
N ILE A 40 18.46 3.25 9.16
CA ILE A 40 18.76 2.50 7.94
C ILE A 40 19.20 1.10 8.37
N LYS A 41 18.59 0.07 7.79
CA LYS A 41 18.93 -1.35 7.99
C LYS A 41 19.17 -1.99 6.62
N GLU A 42 20.00 -3.01 6.55
CA GLU A 42 20.17 -3.80 5.32
C GLU A 42 19.15 -4.94 5.31
N LYS A 43 18.27 -4.98 4.31
CA LYS A 43 17.31 -6.09 4.12
C LYS A 43 17.97 -7.31 3.47
N GLY A 44 19.06 -7.09 2.75
CA GLY A 44 19.87 -8.09 2.05
C GLY A 44 21.19 -7.46 1.62
N ASN A 45 21.97 -8.12 0.77
CA ASN A 45 23.22 -7.55 0.30
C ASN A 45 22.96 -6.28 -0.53
N HIS A 46 23.42 -5.11 -0.07
CA HIS A 46 23.25 -3.81 -0.73
C HIS A 46 21.78 -3.45 -1.01
N ASN A 47 20.89 -3.71 -0.07
CA ASN A 47 19.48 -3.36 -0.17
C ASN A 47 19.04 -2.63 1.10
N PRO A 48 19.37 -1.32 1.21
CA PRO A 48 18.98 -0.54 2.37
C PRO A 48 17.47 -0.43 2.44
N VAL A 49 16.93 -0.72 3.61
CA VAL A 49 15.55 -0.45 4.00
C VAL A 49 15.58 0.55 5.15
N THR A 50 14.71 1.54 5.07
CA THR A 50 14.62 2.62 6.05
C THR A 50 13.39 2.46 6.93
N THR A 51 13.35 3.22 8.02
CA THR A 51 12.13 3.36 8.84
C THR A 51 10.93 3.86 8.00
N ALA A 52 11.19 4.73 7.02
CA ALA A 52 10.16 5.25 6.13
C ALA A 52 9.53 4.16 5.26
N ASP A 53 10.34 3.22 4.74
CA ASP A 53 9.86 2.11 3.92
C ASP A 53 8.93 1.19 4.73
N HIS A 54 9.32 0.87 5.97
CA HIS A 54 8.49 0.06 6.86
C HIS A 54 7.18 0.75 7.26
N ALA A 55 7.21 2.06 7.51
CA ALA A 55 6.02 2.83 7.83
C ALA A 55 5.05 2.89 6.64
N ALA A 56 5.56 3.13 5.43
CA ALA A 56 4.77 3.16 4.21
C ALA A 56 4.18 1.78 3.86
N ASP A 57 4.97 0.70 3.95
CA ASP A 57 4.49 -0.68 3.73
C ASP A 57 3.39 -1.08 4.72
N SER A 58 3.56 -0.74 5.99
CA SER A 58 2.56 -1.02 7.04
C SER A 58 1.24 -0.28 6.74
N TYR A 59 1.33 1.00 6.37
CA TYR A 59 0.16 1.78 5.97
C TYR A 59 -0.54 1.18 4.75
N LEU A 60 0.21 0.84 3.69
CA LEU A 60 -0.35 0.27 2.46
C LEU A 60 -1.05 -1.07 2.73
N LYS A 61 -0.42 -1.97 3.50
CA LYS A 61 -1.02 -3.24 3.88
C LYS A 61 -2.33 -3.04 4.63
N ASN A 62 -2.36 -2.14 5.61
CA ASN A 62 -3.57 -1.86 6.38
C ASN A 62 -4.69 -1.36 5.47
N ILE A 63 -4.49 -0.26 4.74
CA ILE A 63 -5.56 0.36 3.95
C ILE A 63 -6.06 -0.55 2.82
N LEU A 64 -5.15 -1.27 2.15
CA LEU A 64 -5.49 -2.13 1.03
C LEU A 64 -6.22 -3.39 1.50
N LEU A 65 -5.75 -4.06 2.55
CA LEU A 65 -6.38 -5.29 3.05
C LEU A 65 -7.68 -5.01 3.83
N GLU A 66 -7.82 -3.85 4.48
CA GLU A 66 -9.09 -3.41 5.07
C GLU A 66 -10.15 -3.15 3.99
N THR A 67 -9.76 -2.55 2.86
CA THR A 67 -10.68 -2.22 1.77
C THR A 67 -10.97 -3.42 0.86
N ARG A 68 -9.98 -4.29 0.65
CA ARG A 68 -9.97 -5.42 -0.28
C ARG A 68 -9.26 -6.60 0.39
N ARG A 69 -10.02 -7.38 1.16
CA ARG A 69 -9.48 -8.56 1.87
C ARG A 69 -8.90 -9.60 0.91
N GLU A 70 -9.34 -9.61 -0.33
CA GLU A 70 -8.91 -10.51 -1.40
C GLU A 70 -7.51 -10.21 -1.98
N TYR A 71 -6.85 -9.12 -1.59
CA TYR A 71 -5.49 -8.81 -2.04
C TYR A 71 -4.39 -9.56 -1.27
N GLY A 72 -4.74 -10.23 -0.17
CA GLY A 72 -3.84 -11.07 0.63
C GLY A 72 -4.17 -12.55 0.53
#